data_AF-A0A2N5KLU7-F1
#
_entry.id   AF-A0A2N5KLU7-F1
#
_cell.length_a   1.000
_cell.length_b   1.000
_cell.length_c   1.000
_cell.angle_alpha   90.00
_cell.angle_beta   90.00
_cell.angle_gamma   90.00
#
_symmetry.space_group_name_H-M   'P 1'
#
loop_
_entity.id
_entity.type
_entity.pdbx_description
1 polymer ?
#
loop_
_entity_poly.entity_id
_entity_poly.type
_entity_poly.pdbx_seq_one_letter_code
_entity_poly.pdbx_strand_id
1 'polypeptide(L)'
;MLVIAFLTAFVVERLYESALRSRDVQILLVQIEEEVNEQQLGEYEAISQGEVTPEAAEQIAESRTDLARSLGALEARASGERPERIRELLVTVETAVDEELRLIEDGRLDEAKAIDEERVDPTFEELRTVLESADAGYEAYAGRVDFVADVGGFAVAALAIPLTAWFVRRDRNRRAEQAALEESEERFRSLVQEGADLIWILDADGIVRYVAPSAQRVLGHAAEDIVGKNIFEFLTPELEKGWQGIVDVLREPGAKITTELGSRRADGSPALFEATFSNMLANPGVGGIVLNGRDVTERREAEEILRDSEERYKALYKDN
;
A
#
# COMPACT_ATOMS: atom_id res chain seq x y z
N MET A 1 9.22 -1.79 3.61
CA MET A 1 8.56 -0.52 3.26
C MET A 1 8.73 0.52 4.36
N LEU A 2 8.26 0.23 5.59
CA LEU A 2 8.40 1.12 6.77
C LEU A 2 9.86 1.50 7.08
N VAL A 3 10.79 0.54 7.03
CA VAL A 3 12.23 0.78 7.31
C VAL A 3 12.87 1.70 6.26
N ILE A 4 12.54 1.53 4.98
CA ILE A 4 13.07 2.36 3.90
C ILE A 4 12.50 3.77 4.01
N ALA A 5 11.19 3.92 4.19
CA ALA A 5 10.55 5.22 4.37
C ALA A 5 11.10 5.99 5.60
N PHE A 6 11.38 5.29 6.70
CA PHE A 6 11.96 5.88 7.90
C PHE A 6 13.41 6.33 7.68
N LEU A 7 14.24 5.52 7.00
CA LEU A 7 15.61 5.92 6.66
C LEU A 7 15.64 7.12 5.71
N THR A 8 14.75 7.17 4.71
CA THR A 8 14.67 8.31 3.81
C THR A 8 14.21 9.57 4.54
N ALA A 9 13.16 9.47 5.37
CA ALA A 9 12.68 10.59 6.17
C ALA A 9 13.76 11.13 7.12
N PHE A 10 14.48 10.24 7.81
CA PHE A 10 15.58 10.60 8.69
C PHE A 10 16.74 11.29 7.94
N VAL A 11 17.10 10.80 6.75
CA VAL A 11 18.13 11.45 5.93
C VAL A 11 17.67 12.81 5.43
N VAL A 12 16.42 12.96 4.97
CA VAL A 12 15.86 14.25 4.55
C VAL A 12 15.80 15.23 5.72
N GLU A 13 15.37 14.80 6.90
CA GLU A 13 15.33 15.62 8.12
C GLU A 13 16.73 16.11 8.51
N ARG A 14 17.72 15.21 8.54
CA ARG A 14 19.12 15.55 8.81
C ARG A 14 19.71 16.51 7.79
N LEU A 15 19.36 16.32 6.52
CA LEU A 15 19.78 17.21 5.44
C LEU A 15 19.14 18.59 5.63
N TYR A 16 17.84 18.66 5.89
CA TYR A 16 17.12 19.91 6.11
C TYR A 16 17.66 20.69 7.32
N GLU A 17 17.94 20.03 8.45
CA GLU A 17 18.62 20.64 9.61
C GLU A 17 19.99 21.22 9.23
N SER A 18 20.73 20.52 8.37
CA SER A 18 22.04 20.98 7.88
C SER A 18 21.93 22.20 6.96
N ALA A 19 20.94 22.24 6.06
CA ALA A 19 20.69 23.42 5.21
C ALA A 19 20.30 24.65 6.03
N LEU A 20 19.41 24.49 7.02
CA LEU A 20 19.02 25.57 7.91
C LEU A 20 20.22 26.13 8.66
N ARG A 21 21.05 25.27 9.23
CA ARG A 21 22.28 25.69 9.91
C ARG A 21 23.23 26.43 8.97
N SER A 22 23.38 25.96 7.72
CA SER A 22 24.21 26.63 6.72
C SER A 22 23.67 28.01 6.33
N ARG A 23 22.35 28.20 6.23
CA ARG A 23 21.73 29.53 6.01
C ARG A 23 21.94 30.47 7.19
N ASP A 24 21.79 29.99 8.41
CA ASP A 24 22.02 30.81 9.60
C ASP A 24 23.48 31.29 9.69
N VAL A 25 24.43 30.44 9.27
CA VAL A 25 25.85 30.80 9.16
C VAL A 25 26.07 31.80 8.04
N GLN A 26 25.39 31.64 6.90
CA GLN A 26 25.46 32.58 5.78
C GLN A 26 25.04 34.00 6.20
N ILE A 27 23.91 34.12 6.90
CA ILE A 27 23.41 35.41 7.41
C ILE A 27 24.44 36.04 8.33
N LEU A 28 25.04 35.26 9.23
CA LEU A 28 26.08 35.75 10.14
C LEU A 28 27.33 36.22 9.41
N LEU A 29 27.75 35.55 8.32
CA LEU A 29 28.92 35.97 7.54
C LEU A 29 28.69 37.32 6.86
N VAL A 30 27.50 37.54 6.30
CA VAL A 30 27.12 38.83 5.70
C VAL A 30 27.06 39.94 6.76
N GLN A 31 26.54 39.64 7.96
CA GLN A 31 26.52 40.59 9.08
C GLN A 31 27.93 40.96 9.54
N ILE A 32 28.82 39.97 9.67
CA ILE A 32 30.22 40.22 10.02
C ILE A 32 30.90 41.08 8.94
N GLU A 33 30.63 40.83 7.66
CA GLU A 33 31.17 41.64 6.57
C GLU A 33 30.68 43.10 6.63
N GLU A 34 29.40 43.32 6.93
CA GLU A 34 28.83 44.66 7.14
C GLU A 34 29.48 45.39 8.33
N GLU A 35 29.59 44.72 9.48
CA GLU A 35 30.20 45.27 10.70
C GLU A 35 31.69 45.60 10.49
N VAL A 36 32.44 44.75 9.77
CA VAL A 36 33.84 44.96 9.37
C VAL A 36 33.98 46.22 8.49
N ASN A 37 33.07 46.39 7.52
CA ASN A 37 33.08 47.57 6.63
C ASN A 37 32.74 48.86 7.38
N GLU A 38 31.80 48.80 8.33
CA GLU A 38 31.48 49.95 9.19
C GLU A 38 32.66 50.36 10.09
N GLN A 39 33.40 49.37 10.61
CA GLN A 39 34.61 49.64 11.40
C GLN A 39 35.68 50.37 10.57
N GLN A 40 35.97 49.88 9.36
CA GLN A 40 36.92 50.52 8.44
C GLN A 40 36.53 51.94 8.09
N LEU A 41 35.23 52.20 7.92
CA LEU A 41 34.74 53.54 7.59
C LEU A 41 35.03 54.53 8.74
N GLY A 42 34.79 54.12 9.99
CA GLY A 42 35.10 54.93 11.17
C GLY A 42 36.60 55.19 11.36
N GLU A 43 37.43 54.18 11.07
CA GLU A 43 38.90 54.29 11.08
C GLU A 43 39.40 55.30 10.03
N TYR A 44 38.93 55.16 8.79
CA TYR A 44 39.27 56.08 7.70
C TYR A 44 38.90 57.53 8.02
N GLU A 45 37.73 57.76 8.62
CA GLU A 45 37.31 59.10 9.04
C GLU A 45 38.28 59.70 10.09
N ALA A 46 38.69 58.91 11.09
CA ALA A 46 39.64 59.34 12.11
C ALA A 46 41.03 59.69 11.52
N ILE A 47 41.52 58.87 10.59
CA ILE A 47 42.80 59.12 9.87
C ILE A 47 42.70 60.39 9.01
N SER A 48 41.58 60.56 8.29
CA SER A 48 41.38 61.68 7.38
C SER A 48 41.31 63.03 8.11
N GLN A 49 40.77 63.03 9.34
CA GLN A 49 40.65 64.21 10.19
C GLN A 49 41.92 64.45 11.03
N GLY A 50 42.78 63.44 11.18
CA GLY A 50 44.02 63.51 11.95
C GLY A 50 43.81 63.54 13.47
N GLU A 51 42.60 63.23 13.93
CA GLU A 51 42.19 63.15 15.33
C GLU A 51 41.06 62.12 15.46
N VAL A 52 41.07 61.32 16.52
CA VAL A 52 39.96 60.41 16.85
C VAL A 52 38.88 61.25 17.54
N THR A 53 37.83 61.61 16.80
CA THR A 53 36.70 62.33 17.38
C THR A 53 35.93 61.43 18.37
N PRO A 54 35.25 62.00 19.38
CA PRO A 54 34.43 61.21 20.29
C PRO A 54 33.36 60.36 19.58
N GLU A 55 32.85 60.86 18.45
CA GLU A 55 31.86 60.18 17.61
C GLU A 55 32.49 58.98 16.88
N ALA A 56 33.67 59.15 16.28
CA ALA A 56 34.41 58.04 15.66
C ALA A 56 34.83 56.98 16.69
N ALA A 57 35.26 57.39 17.89
CA ALA A 57 35.60 56.47 18.97
C ALA A 57 34.39 55.64 19.45
N GLU A 58 33.22 56.27 19.55
CA GLU A 58 31.97 55.59 19.91
C GLU A 58 31.55 54.58 18.83
N GLN A 59 31.61 54.98 17.55
CA GLN A 59 31.27 54.12 16.41
C GLN A 59 32.20 52.90 16.29
N ILE A 60 33.51 53.09 16.46
CA ILE A 60 34.48 51.99 16.44
C ILE A 60 34.23 51.03 17.63
N ALA A 61 33.91 51.55 18.82
CA ALA A 61 33.63 50.73 19.99
C ALA A 61 32.31 49.93 19.86
N GLU A 62 31.28 50.53 19.27
CA GLU A 62 30.00 49.88 18.98
C GLU A 62 30.17 48.76 17.96
N SER A 63 30.80 49.05 16.82
CA SER A 63 31.09 48.06 15.76
C SER A 63 31.89 46.87 16.30
N ARG A 64 32.93 47.09 17.11
CA ARG A 64 33.69 46.00 17.77
C ARG A 64 32.84 45.12 18.67
N THR A 65 31.91 45.72 19.41
CA THR A 65 31.02 44.99 20.32
C THR A 65 30.04 44.12 19.53
N ASP A 66 29.57 44.61 18.40
CA ASP A 66 28.66 43.89 17.51
C ASP A 66 29.40 42.76 16.79
N LEU A 67 30.60 43.03 16.27
CA LEU A 67 31.48 42.06 15.64
C LEU A 67 31.87 40.90 16.57
N ALA A 68 32.21 41.20 17.84
CA ALA A 68 32.46 40.17 18.84
C ALA A 68 31.23 39.29 19.12
N ARG A 69 30.02 39.88 19.08
CA ARG A 69 28.76 39.15 19.27
C ARG A 69 28.46 38.26 18.08
N SER A 70 28.60 38.77 16.86
CA SER A 70 28.37 38.06 15.61
C SER A 70 29.35 36.90 15.43
N LEU A 71 30.62 37.08 15.81
CA LEU A 71 31.61 36.00 15.89
C LEU A 71 31.25 34.92 16.90
N GLY A 72 30.84 35.30 18.12
CA GLY A 72 30.40 34.33 19.13
C GLY A 72 29.21 33.50 18.64
N ALA A 73 28.29 34.11 17.90
CA ALA A 73 27.17 33.41 17.26
C ALA A 73 27.64 32.50 16.11
N LEU A 74 28.63 32.93 15.31
CA LEU A 74 29.24 32.12 14.25
C LEU A 74 29.91 30.88 14.83
N GLU A 75 30.70 31.00 15.90
CA GLU A 75 31.39 29.89 16.57
C GLU A 75 30.43 28.88 17.19
N ALA A 76 29.29 29.34 17.72
CA ALA A 76 28.27 28.47 18.27
C ALA A 76 27.55 27.63 17.20
N ARG A 77 27.54 28.10 15.95
CA ARG A 77 26.74 27.51 14.85
C ARG A 77 27.57 26.82 13.78
N ALA A 78 28.78 27.29 13.52
CA ALA A 78 29.72 26.75 12.56
C ALA A 78 30.87 26.01 13.26
N SER A 79 31.30 24.89 12.69
CA SER A 79 32.42 24.09 13.21
C SER A 79 33.40 23.77 12.08
N GLY A 80 34.70 24.02 12.27
CA GLY A 80 35.77 23.66 11.32
C GLY A 80 36.80 24.77 11.07
N GLU A 81 37.67 24.58 10.06
CA GLU A 81 38.81 25.46 9.77
C GLU A 81 38.42 26.88 9.31
N ARG A 82 37.23 27.10 8.72
CA ARG A 82 36.83 28.42 8.18
C ARG A 82 36.48 29.45 9.28
N PRO A 83 35.64 29.13 10.30
CA PRO A 83 35.41 30.04 11.43
C PRO A 83 36.69 30.35 12.23
N GLU A 84 37.60 29.38 12.37
CA GLU A 84 38.89 29.59 13.05
C GLU A 84 39.77 30.58 12.28
N ARG A 85 39.86 30.47 10.96
CA ARG A 85 40.63 31.41 10.13
C ARG A 85 40.06 32.84 10.17
N ILE A 86 38.73 32.99 10.14
CA ILE A 86 38.05 34.28 10.26
C ILE A 86 38.41 34.94 11.62
N ARG A 87 38.39 34.16 12.71
CA ARG A 87 38.76 34.63 14.05
C ARG A 87 40.21 35.08 14.11
N GLU A 88 41.14 34.30 13.56
CA GLU A 88 42.56 34.65 13.54
C GLU A 88 42.81 35.98 12.82
N LEU A 89 42.19 36.16 11.65
CA LEU A 89 42.32 37.38 10.87
C LEU A 89 41.71 38.58 11.60
N LEU A 90 40.55 38.42 12.24
CA LEU A 90 39.92 39.49 13.02
C LEU A 90 40.75 39.92 14.23
N VAL A 91 41.31 38.98 15.00
CA VAL A 91 42.22 39.32 16.11
C VAL A 91 43.46 40.07 15.58
N THR A 92 43.96 39.69 14.41
CA THR A 92 45.11 40.34 13.77
C THR A 92 44.77 41.77 13.34
N VAL A 93 43.62 41.96 12.73
CA VAL A 93 43.08 43.29 12.35
C VAL A 93 42.87 44.15 13.60
N GLU A 94 42.12 43.68 14.60
CA GLU A 94 41.83 44.43 15.83
C GLU A 94 43.12 44.89 16.53
N THR A 95 44.13 44.03 16.57
CA THR A 95 45.43 44.36 17.19
C THR A 95 46.17 45.43 16.39
N ALA A 96 46.11 45.39 15.05
CA ALA A 96 46.74 46.38 14.19
C ALA A 96 46.04 47.75 14.30
N VAL A 97 44.70 47.75 14.28
CA VAL A 97 43.86 48.94 14.47
C VAL A 97 44.10 49.58 15.85
N ASP A 98 44.18 48.78 16.92
CA ASP A 98 44.49 49.30 18.26
C ASP A 98 45.86 50.00 18.34
N GLU A 99 46.83 49.49 17.59
CA GLU A 99 48.16 50.09 17.50
C GLU A 99 48.12 51.39 16.70
N GLU A 100 47.38 51.40 15.59
CA GLU A 100 47.18 52.56 14.74
C GLU A 100 46.47 53.71 15.47
N LEU A 101 45.32 53.44 16.12
CA LEU A 101 44.56 54.46 16.85
C LEU A 101 45.39 55.12 17.96
N ARG A 102 46.22 54.34 18.67
CA ARG A 102 47.15 54.90 19.67
C ARG A 102 48.17 55.85 19.05
N LEU A 103 48.68 55.54 17.86
CA LEU A 103 49.62 56.43 17.16
C LEU A 103 48.95 57.72 16.69
N ILE A 104 47.67 57.66 16.30
CA ILE A 104 46.87 58.85 15.99
C ILE A 104 46.69 59.73 17.23
N GLU A 105 46.32 59.13 18.37
CA GLU A 105 46.19 59.83 19.66
C GLU A 105 47.50 60.49 20.12
N ASP A 106 48.64 59.83 19.88
CA ASP A 106 49.99 60.35 20.18
C ASP A 106 50.48 61.40 19.14
N GLY A 107 49.70 61.70 18.09
CA GLY A 107 50.04 62.65 17.03
C GLY A 107 51.10 62.14 16.04
N ARG A 108 51.37 60.83 16.01
CA ARG A 108 52.37 60.16 15.17
C ARG A 108 51.75 59.65 13.86
N LEU A 109 51.18 60.57 13.09
CA LEU A 109 50.36 60.26 11.91
C LEU A 109 51.09 59.51 10.79
N ASP A 110 52.38 59.77 10.56
CA ASP A 110 53.15 59.06 9.53
C ASP A 110 53.38 57.58 9.89
N GLU A 111 53.47 57.27 11.19
CA GLU A 111 53.61 55.90 11.67
C GLU A 111 52.27 55.17 11.71
N ALA A 112 51.19 55.87 12.03
CA ALA A 112 49.83 55.34 11.92
C ALA A 112 49.53 54.89 10.47
N LYS A 113 49.80 55.76 9.49
CA LYS A 113 49.64 55.43 8.05
C LYS A 113 50.50 54.24 7.60
N ALA A 114 51.71 54.10 8.15
CA ALA A 114 52.55 52.95 7.84
C ALA A 114 51.95 51.65 8.37
N ILE A 115 51.34 51.66 9.57
CA ILE A 115 50.62 50.49 10.11
C ILE A 115 49.38 50.18 9.28
N ASP A 116 48.64 51.21 8.87
CA ASP A 116 47.47 51.07 8.00
C ASP A 116 47.81 50.33 6.71
N GLU A 117 48.76 50.88 5.94
CA GLU A 117 49.19 50.35 4.64
C GLU A 117 49.88 48.97 4.74
N GLU A 118 50.69 48.72 5.78
CA GLU A 118 51.48 47.49 5.90
C GLU A 118 50.73 46.33 6.57
N ARG A 119 49.70 46.61 7.38
CA ARG A 119 49.06 45.60 8.24
C ARG A 119 47.54 45.65 8.23
N VAL A 120 46.91 46.82 8.37
CA VAL A 120 45.46 46.92 8.51
C VAL A 120 44.80 46.57 7.18
N ASP A 121 45.08 47.34 6.12
CA ASP A 121 44.58 47.12 4.75
C ASP A 121 44.74 45.68 4.24
N PRO A 122 45.96 45.08 4.23
CA PRO A 122 46.13 43.73 3.69
C PRO A 122 45.41 42.66 4.51
N THR A 123 45.29 42.83 5.83
CA THR A 123 44.59 41.86 6.67
C THR A 123 43.07 41.97 6.51
N PHE A 124 42.54 43.19 6.31
CA PHE A 124 41.14 43.40 5.96
C PHE A 124 40.80 42.83 4.57
N GLU A 125 41.65 43.03 3.56
CA GLU A 125 41.46 42.42 2.23
C GLU A 125 41.46 40.89 2.28
N GLU A 126 42.35 40.30 3.09
CA GLU A 126 42.38 38.86 3.31
C GLU A 126 41.09 38.39 4.02
N LEU A 127 40.68 39.08 5.08
CA LEU A 127 39.45 38.78 5.82
C LEU A 127 38.23 38.83 4.91
N ARG A 128 38.07 39.90 4.12
CA ARG A 128 36.98 40.05 3.14
C ARG A 128 36.96 38.89 2.14
N THR A 129 38.12 38.55 1.58
CA THR A 129 38.24 37.42 0.64
C THR A 129 37.81 36.09 1.29
N VAL A 130 38.20 35.86 2.54
CA VAL A 130 37.80 34.65 3.29
C VAL A 130 36.30 34.65 3.55
N LEU A 131 35.71 35.78 3.96
CA LEU A 131 34.28 35.93 4.19
C LEU A 131 33.46 35.66 2.92
N GLU A 132 33.81 36.31 1.79
CA GLU A 132 33.17 36.11 0.49
C GLU A 132 33.24 34.64 0.03
N SER A 133 34.41 34.01 0.19
CA SER A 133 34.59 32.60 -0.16
C SER A 133 33.77 31.66 0.73
N ALA A 134 33.60 32.01 2.01
CA ALA A 134 32.83 31.25 2.96
C ALA A 134 31.33 31.37 2.65
N ASP A 135 30.83 32.58 2.40
CA ASP A 135 29.44 32.87 2.02
C ASP A 135 29.01 32.06 0.79
N ALA A 136 29.75 32.18 -0.32
CA ALA A 136 29.50 31.42 -1.55
C ALA A 136 29.52 29.90 -1.32
N GLY A 137 30.40 29.43 -0.42
CA GLY A 137 30.49 28.03 -0.03
C GLY A 137 29.25 27.53 0.72
N TYR A 138 28.71 28.34 1.64
CA TYR A 138 27.50 27.99 2.41
C TYR A 138 26.23 28.10 1.56
N GLU A 139 26.16 29.07 0.65
CA GLU A 139 25.06 29.21 -0.32
C GLU A 139 24.95 27.96 -1.23
N ALA A 140 26.08 27.56 -1.84
CA ALA A 140 26.12 26.40 -2.72
C ALA A 140 25.78 25.08 -1.98
N TYR A 141 26.18 24.97 -0.71
CA TYR A 141 25.83 23.82 0.12
C TYR A 141 24.33 23.76 0.42
N ALA A 142 23.74 24.88 0.88
CA ALA A 142 22.31 24.98 1.14
C ALA A 142 21.47 24.62 -0.11
N GLY A 143 21.84 25.16 -1.28
CA GLY A 143 21.14 24.85 -2.54
C GLY A 143 21.18 23.37 -2.94
N ARG A 144 22.32 22.67 -2.72
CA ARG A 144 22.41 21.22 -2.98
C ARG A 144 21.54 20.41 -2.03
N VAL A 145 21.45 20.83 -0.78
CA VAL A 145 20.66 20.15 0.25
C VAL A 145 19.16 20.31 -0.03
N ASP A 146 18.70 21.52 -0.37
CA ASP A 146 17.31 21.77 -0.78
C ASP A 146 16.91 20.87 -1.95
N PHE A 147 17.76 20.76 -2.97
CA PHE A 147 17.53 19.86 -4.11
C PHE A 147 17.40 18.39 -3.70
N VAL A 148 18.28 17.89 -2.82
CA VAL A 148 18.23 16.48 -2.37
C VAL A 148 16.98 16.21 -1.52
N ALA A 149 16.58 17.16 -0.66
CA ALA A 149 15.37 17.05 0.15
C ALA A 149 14.12 16.98 -0.73
N ASP A 150 14.00 17.86 -1.73
CA ASP A 150 12.88 17.87 -2.67
C ASP A 150 12.80 16.57 -3.47
N VAL A 151 13.90 16.15 -4.11
CA VAL A 151 13.95 14.91 -4.89
C VAL A 151 13.65 13.69 -4.02
N GLY A 152 14.18 13.66 -2.79
CA GLY A 152 13.91 12.62 -1.80
C GLY A 152 12.42 12.54 -1.43
N GLY A 153 11.78 13.68 -1.17
CA GLY A 153 10.35 13.78 -0.89
C GLY A 153 9.49 13.27 -2.05
N PHE A 154 9.79 13.70 -3.28
CA PHE A 154 9.09 13.22 -4.48
C PHE A 154 9.25 11.72 -4.70
N ALA A 155 10.46 11.18 -4.51
CA ALA A 155 10.71 9.75 -4.69
C ALA A 155 9.92 8.88 -3.69
N VAL A 156 9.83 9.31 -2.42
CA VAL A 156 9.02 8.61 -1.39
C VAL A 156 7.54 8.65 -1.76
N ALA A 157 7.00 9.81 -2.15
CA ALA A 157 5.61 9.95 -2.56
C ALA A 157 5.28 9.10 -3.81
N ALA A 158 6.17 9.12 -4.81
CA ALA A 158 6.03 8.37 -6.05
C ALA A 158 6.00 6.85 -5.84
N LEU A 159 6.64 6.33 -4.78
CA LEU A 159 6.63 4.91 -4.43
C LEU A 159 5.48 4.53 -3.48
N ALA A 160 5.14 5.38 -2.52
CA ALA A 160 4.16 5.08 -1.48
C ALA A 160 2.71 5.09 -2.00
N ILE A 161 2.36 6.06 -2.85
CA ILE A 161 1.01 6.22 -3.40
C ILE A 161 0.59 5.01 -4.27
N PRO A 162 1.35 4.56 -5.28
CA PRO A 162 0.94 3.42 -6.10
C PRO A 162 0.91 2.12 -5.29
N LEU A 163 1.81 1.96 -4.32
CA LEU A 163 1.87 0.76 -3.49
C LEU A 163 0.66 0.66 -2.55
N THR A 164 0.26 1.76 -1.91
CA THR A 164 -0.97 1.80 -1.09
C THR A 164 -2.22 1.58 -1.95
N ALA A 165 -2.30 2.22 -3.12
CA ALA A 165 -3.39 1.99 -4.07
C ALA A 165 -3.47 0.53 -4.53
N TRP A 166 -2.32 -0.10 -4.81
CA TRP A 166 -2.24 -1.53 -5.15
C TRP A 166 -2.72 -2.41 -4.00
N PHE A 167 -2.30 -2.13 -2.76
CA PHE A 167 -2.75 -2.87 -1.58
C PHE A 167 -4.27 -2.78 -1.37
N VAL A 168 -4.84 -1.58 -1.47
CA VAL A 168 -6.29 -1.36 -1.35
C VAL A 168 -7.04 -2.07 -2.47
N ARG A 169 -6.56 -1.99 -3.72
CA ARG A 169 -7.17 -2.68 -4.86
C ARG A 169 -7.11 -4.20 -4.69
N ARG A 170 -5.98 -4.73 -4.22
CA ARG A 170 -5.81 -6.16 -3.96
C ARG A 170 -6.78 -6.66 -2.89
N ASP A 171 -6.93 -5.93 -1.79
CA ASP A 171 -7.86 -6.31 -0.72
C ASP A 171 -9.32 -6.27 -1.17
N ARG A 172 -9.72 -5.23 -1.92
CA ARG A 172 -11.05 -5.14 -2.53
C ARG A 172 -11.33 -6.30 -3.48
N ASN A 173 -10.39 -6.64 -4.36
CA ASN A 173 -10.57 -7.76 -5.28
C ASN A 173 -10.76 -9.10 -4.55
N ARG A 174 -9.97 -9.38 -3.51
CA ARG A 174 -10.12 -10.62 -2.73
C ARG A 174 -11.47 -10.71 -2.04
N ARG A 175 -11.95 -9.61 -1.47
CA ARG A 175 -13.28 -9.57 -0.84
C ARG A 175 -14.40 -9.74 -1.86
N ALA A 176 -14.28 -9.12 -3.04
CA ALA A 176 -15.26 -9.28 -4.10
C ALA A 176 -15.29 -10.71 -4.65
N GLU A 177 -14.13 -11.35 -4.84
CA GLU A 177 -14.03 -12.76 -5.25
C GLU A 177 -14.64 -13.69 -4.20
N GLN A 178 -14.36 -13.45 -2.91
CA GLN A 178 -14.94 -14.25 -1.83
C GLN A 178 -16.45 -14.06 -1.72
N ALA A 179 -16.94 -12.82 -1.77
CA ALA A 179 -18.38 -12.54 -1.75
C ALA A 179 -19.11 -13.16 -2.96
N ALA A 180 -18.51 -13.09 -4.16
CA ALA A 180 -19.08 -13.72 -5.35
C ALA A 180 -19.07 -15.26 -5.25
N LEU A 181 -18.06 -15.85 -4.61
CA LEU A 181 -18.04 -17.28 -4.33
C LEU A 181 -19.14 -17.67 -3.33
N GLU A 182 -19.26 -16.94 -2.23
CA GLU A 182 -20.29 -17.14 -1.20
C GLU A 182 -21.71 -17.00 -1.80
N GLU A 183 -21.96 -15.98 -2.62
CA GLU A 183 -23.24 -15.78 -3.32
C GLU A 183 -23.54 -16.93 -4.31
N SER A 184 -22.53 -17.37 -5.07
CA SER A 184 -22.68 -18.50 -5.99
C SER A 184 -22.99 -19.81 -5.27
N GLU A 185 -22.30 -20.08 -4.15
CA GLU A 185 -22.54 -21.25 -3.31
C GLU A 185 -23.92 -21.22 -2.66
N GLU A 186 -24.35 -20.07 -2.12
CA GLU A 186 -25.66 -19.91 -1.53
C GLU A 186 -26.77 -20.07 -2.59
N ARG A 187 -26.60 -19.45 -3.77
CA ARG A 187 -27.53 -19.61 -4.88
C ARG A 187 -27.62 -21.07 -5.34
N PHE A 188 -26.50 -21.76 -5.47
CA PHE A 188 -26.49 -23.19 -5.82
C PHE A 188 -27.18 -24.03 -4.75
N ARG A 189 -26.90 -23.76 -3.46
CA ARG A 189 -27.54 -24.42 -2.33
C ARG A 189 -29.05 -24.24 -2.38
N SER A 190 -29.55 -23.01 -2.58
CA SER A 190 -30.99 -22.74 -2.67
C SER A 190 -31.64 -23.45 -3.85
N LEU A 191 -31.02 -23.45 -5.04
CA LEU A 191 -31.56 -24.16 -6.22
C LEU A 191 -31.67 -25.67 -5.99
N VAL A 192 -30.68 -26.29 -5.35
CA VAL A 192 -30.67 -27.73 -5.06
C VAL A 192 -31.65 -28.08 -3.93
N GLN A 193 -31.81 -27.21 -2.92
CA GLN A 193 -32.71 -27.45 -1.78
C GLN A 193 -34.18 -27.21 -2.14
N GLU A 194 -34.48 -26.21 -2.97
CA GLU A 194 -35.86 -25.87 -3.34
C GLU A 194 -36.39 -26.72 -4.49
N GLY A 195 -35.52 -27.35 -5.30
CA GLY A 195 -35.89 -28.21 -6.41
C GLY A 195 -36.90 -29.32 -6.05
N ALA A 196 -37.84 -29.57 -6.96
CA ALA A 196 -38.81 -30.66 -6.86
C ALA A 196 -38.21 -32.03 -7.21
N ASP A 197 -37.10 -32.03 -7.96
CA ASP A 197 -36.44 -33.26 -8.39
C ASP A 197 -35.54 -33.82 -7.27
N LEU A 198 -35.47 -35.15 -7.21
CA LEU A 198 -34.51 -35.88 -6.40
C LEU A 198 -33.11 -35.71 -6.99
N ILE A 199 -32.13 -35.34 -6.17
CA ILE A 199 -30.72 -35.32 -6.59
C ILE A 199 -29.93 -36.20 -5.66
N TRP A 200 -29.32 -37.25 -6.20
CA TRP A 200 -28.51 -38.21 -5.46
C TRP A 200 -27.11 -38.28 -6.11
N ILE A 201 -26.07 -38.37 -5.29
CA ILE A 201 -24.71 -38.66 -5.77
C ILE A 201 -24.33 -40.03 -5.23
N LEU A 202 -24.04 -40.94 -6.15
CA LEU A 202 -23.64 -42.31 -5.86
C LEU A 202 -22.14 -42.47 -6.15
N ASP A 203 -21.48 -43.41 -5.49
CA ASP A 203 -20.18 -43.89 -5.98
C ASP A 203 -20.31 -44.95 -7.07
N ALA A 204 -19.16 -45.47 -7.51
CA ALA A 204 -19.10 -46.47 -8.58
C ALA A 204 -19.79 -47.80 -8.20
N ASP A 205 -19.94 -48.09 -6.90
CA ASP A 205 -20.57 -49.29 -6.37
C ASP A 205 -22.07 -49.08 -6.06
N GLY A 206 -22.59 -47.88 -6.33
CA GLY A 206 -23.99 -47.52 -6.08
C GLY A 206 -24.27 -47.11 -4.63
N ILE A 207 -23.25 -46.85 -3.82
CA ILE A 207 -23.41 -46.34 -2.45
C ILE A 207 -23.73 -44.85 -2.50
N VAL A 208 -24.77 -44.43 -1.80
CA VAL A 208 -25.19 -43.03 -1.75
C VAL A 208 -24.20 -42.21 -0.92
N ARG A 209 -23.55 -41.22 -1.55
CA ARG A 209 -22.64 -40.27 -0.89
C ARG A 209 -23.31 -38.97 -0.49
N TYR A 210 -24.31 -38.55 -1.25
CA TYR A 210 -25.07 -37.34 -0.99
C TYR A 210 -26.49 -37.49 -1.53
N VAL A 211 -27.44 -36.87 -0.83
CA VAL A 211 -28.83 -36.76 -1.27
C VAL A 211 -29.33 -35.36 -0.95
N ALA A 212 -30.00 -34.73 -1.92
CA ALA A 212 -30.61 -33.43 -1.71
C ALA A 212 -31.79 -33.53 -0.73
N PRO A 213 -32.10 -32.45 0.04
CA PRO A 213 -33.23 -32.46 0.98
C PRO A 213 -34.60 -32.73 0.34
N SER A 214 -34.72 -32.60 -0.97
CA SER A 214 -35.92 -33.00 -1.72
C SER A 214 -36.29 -34.47 -1.49
N ALA A 215 -35.34 -35.36 -1.19
CA ALA A 215 -35.62 -36.76 -0.88
C ALA A 215 -36.53 -36.95 0.34
N GLN A 216 -36.37 -36.14 1.39
CA GLN A 216 -37.26 -36.22 2.54
C GLN A 216 -38.68 -35.77 2.18
N ARG A 217 -38.83 -34.76 1.33
CA ARG A 217 -40.15 -34.26 0.90
C ARG A 217 -40.86 -35.21 -0.06
N VAL A 218 -40.12 -35.83 -0.98
CA VAL A 218 -40.66 -36.61 -2.10
C VAL A 218 -40.75 -38.11 -1.79
N LEU A 219 -39.75 -38.67 -1.10
CA LEU A 219 -39.70 -40.08 -0.74
C LEU A 219 -40.02 -40.34 0.75
N GLY A 220 -40.00 -39.31 1.60
CA GLY A 220 -40.24 -39.45 3.05
C GLY A 220 -39.03 -39.96 3.84
N HIS A 221 -37.90 -40.21 3.19
CA HIS A 221 -36.67 -40.68 3.84
C HIS A 221 -35.76 -39.52 4.24
N ALA A 222 -35.29 -39.50 5.49
CA ALA A 222 -34.30 -38.52 5.92
C ALA A 222 -32.93 -38.83 5.27
N ALA A 223 -32.11 -37.80 5.04
CA ALA A 223 -30.84 -37.96 4.35
C ALA A 223 -29.91 -38.93 5.10
N GLU A 224 -29.94 -38.89 6.44
CA GLU A 224 -29.18 -39.75 7.33
C GLU A 224 -29.54 -41.24 7.19
N ASP A 225 -30.77 -41.54 6.76
CA ASP A 225 -31.24 -42.90 6.54
C ASP A 225 -30.87 -43.44 5.15
N ILE A 226 -30.42 -42.58 4.24
CA ILE A 226 -30.11 -42.92 2.84
C ILE A 226 -28.60 -42.96 2.62
N VAL A 227 -27.86 -41.98 3.14
CA VAL A 227 -26.42 -41.85 2.91
C VAL A 227 -25.68 -43.06 3.50
N GLY A 228 -24.78 -43.64 2.71
CA GLY A 228 -24.01 -44.83 3.06
C GLY A 228 -24.71 -46.16 2.74
N LYS A 229 -25.99 -46.15 2.36
CA LYS A 229 -26.70 -47.34 1.89
C LYS A 229 -26.57 -47.52 0.38
N ASN A 230 -26.86 -48.73 -0.09
CA ASN A 230 -26.87 -48.98 -1.52
C ASN A 230 -28.22 -48.53 -2.11
N ILE A 231 -28.19 -47.87 -3.28
CA ILE A 231 -29.40 -47.40 -3.96
C ILE A 231 -30.45 -48.51 -4.18
N PHE A 232 -30.05 -49.77 -4.34
CA PHE A 232 -30.97 -50.89 -4.52
C PHE A 232 -31.93 -51.13 -3.37
N GLU A 233 -31.59 -50.70 -2.15
CA GLU A 233 -32.48 -50.82 -1.00
C GLU A 233 -33.77 -49.99 -1.16
N PHE A 234 -33.77 -49.03 -2.09
CA PHE A 234 -34.87 -48.10 -2.32
C PHE A 234 -35.60 -48.32 -3.67
N LEU A 235 -35.10 -49.24 -4.50
CA LEU A 235 -35.67 -49.56 -5.81
C LEU A 235 -36.54 -50.83 -5.75
N THR A 236 -37.47 -50.98 -6.69
CA THR A 236 -38.26 -52.22 -6.78
C THR A 236 -37.44 -53.39 -7.39
N PRO A 237 -37.75 -54.66 -7.05
CA PRO A 237 -37.00 -55.82 -7.52
C PRO A 237 -36.96 -56.00 -9.05
N GLU A 238 -37.92 -55.42 -9.79
CA GLU A 238 -37.91 -55.47 -11.25
C GLU A 238 -36.72 -54.69 -11.87
N LEU A 239 -36.19 -53.70 -11.15
CA LEU A 239 -35.13 -52.80 -11.62
C LEU A 239 -33.72 -53.22 -11.28
N GLU A 240 -33.55 -54.12 -10.32
CA GLU A 240 -32.27 -54.76 -10.01
C GLU A 240 -31.69 -55.45 -11.27
N LYS A 241 -32.57 -55.96 -12.15
CA LYS A 241 -32.19 -56.58 -13.44
C LYS A 241 -31.79 -55.57 -14.53
N GLY A 242 -32.27 -54.33 -14.46
CA GLY A 242 -31.94 -53.27 -15.43
C GLY A 242 -30.66 -52.50 -15.09
N TRP A 243 -30.22 -52.58 -13.83
CA TRP A 243 -29.05 -51.85 -13.34
C TRP A 243 -27.75 -52.20 -14.05
N GLN A 244 -27.54 -53.48 -14.39
CA GLN A 244 -26.33 -53.89 -15.11
C GLN A 244 -26.19 -53.11 -16.43
N GLY A 245 -27.31 -52.89 -17.14
CA GLY A 245 -27.34 -52.08 -18.35
C GLY A 245 -27.09 -50.59 -18.10
N ILE A 246 -27.57 -50.05 -16.97
CA ILE A 246 -27.30 -48.67 -16.56
C ILE A 246 -25.80 -48.49 -16.25
N VAL A 247 -25.20 -49.40 -15.48
CA VAL A 247 -23.77 -49.40 -15.15
C VAL A 247 -22.92 -49.52 -16.41
N ASP A 248 -23.28 -50.41 -17.32
CA ASP A 248 -22.53 -50.63 -18.56
C ASP A 248 -22.53 -49.37 -19.45
N VAL A 249 -23.65 -48.65 -19.53
CA VAL A 249 -23.72 -47.36 -20.24
C VAL A 249 -22.93 -46.26 -19.51
N LEU A 250 -22.93 -46.28 -18.17
CA LEU A 250 -22.19 -45.31 -17.36
C LEU A 250 -20.68 -45.60 -17.26
N ARG A 251 -20.15 -46.67 -17.89
CA ARG A 251 -18.69 -46.92 -17.92
C ARG A 251 -17.92 -45.81 -18.64
N GLU A 252 -18.54 -45.16 -19.61
CA GLU A 252 -17.93 -44.05 -20.34
C GLU A 252 -18.02 -42.75 -19.50
N PRO A 253 -16.89 -42.05 -19.28
CA PRO A 253 -16.90 -40.76 -18.60
C PRO A 253 -17.82 -39.75 -19.29
N GLY A 254 -18.74 -39.13 -18.54
CA GLY A 254 -19.70 -38.17 -19.08
C GLY A 254 -20.94 -38.78 -19.74
N ALA A 255 -21.05 -40.11 -19.80
CA ALA A 255 -22.25 -40.77 -20.29
C ALA A 255 -23.48 -40.41 -19.45
N LYS A 256 -24.63 -40.34 -20.13
CA LYS A 256 -25.94 -40.06 -19.53
C LYS A 256 -26.96 -41.07 -20.01
N ILE A 257 -27.79 -41.55 -19.10
CA ILE A 257 -28.92 -42.43 -19.42
C ILE A 257 -30.15 -41.99 -18.64
N THR A 258 -31.29 -41.93 -19.31
CA THR A 258 -32.59 -41.63 -18.70
C THR A 258 -33.45 -42.89 -18.75
N THR A 259 -34.06 -43.25 -17.63
CA THR A 259 -34.89 -44.44 -17.49
C THR A 259 -35.98 -44.22 -16.43
N GLU A 260 -37.04 -45.00 -16.47
CA GLU A 260 -38.08 -44.98 -15.44
C GLU A 260 -37.73 -45.95 -14.31
N LEU A 261 -37.78 -45.45 -13.08
CA LEU A 261 -37.48 -46.18 -11.86
C LEU A 261 -38.70 -46.26 -10.95
N GLY A 262 -39.15 -47.49 -10.69
CA GLY A 262 -40.03 -47.79 -9.57
C GLY A 262 -39.26 -47.70 -8.26
N SER A 263 -39.82 -46.96 -7.31
CA SER A 263 -39.30 -46.82 -5.95
C SER A 263 -40.44 -46.97 -4.93
N ARG A 264 -40.07 -47.06 -3.65
CA ARG A 264 -40.99 -47.14 -2.53
C ARG A 264 -40.74 -45.95 -1.62
N ARG A 265 -41.81 -45.21 -1.31
CA ARG A 265 -41.76 -44.16 -0.29
C ARG A 265 -41.65 -44.77 1.11
N ALA A 266 -41.25 -43.98 2.09
CA ALA A 266 -41.09 -44.40 3.48
C ALA A 266 -42.38 -44.96 4.11
N ASP A 267 -43.56 -44.51 3.63
CA ASP A 267 -44.87 -45.00 4.05
C ASP A 267 -45.28 -46.33 3.36
N GLY A 268 -44.46 -46.83 2.44
CA GLY A 268 -44.69 -48.05 1.68
C GLY A 268 -45.42 -47.86 0.36
N SER A 269 -45.85 -46.64 0.01
CA SER A 269 -46.52 -46.38 -1.27
C SER A 269 -45.56 -46.58 -2.45
N PRO A 270 -46.04 -47.08 -3.60
CA PRO A 270 -45.25 -47.06 -4.82
C PRO A 270 -45.06 -45.62 -5.29
N ALA A 271 -43.92 -45.36 -5.93
CA ALA A 271 -43.65 -44.11 -6.63
C ALA A 271 -42.87 -44.43 -7.92
N LEU A 272 -43.16 -43.68 -8.98
CA LEU A 272 -42.51 -43.82 -10.27
C LEU A 272 -41.71 -42.57 -10.57
N PHE A 273 -40.43 -42.73 -10.87
CA PHE A 273 -39.52 -41.64 -11.18
C PHE A 273 -38.98 -41.76 -12.60
N GLU A 274 -38.97 -40.67 -13.36
CA GLU A 274 -38.09 -40.55 -14.52
C GLU A 274 -36.71 -40.12 -14.01
N ALA A 275 -35.73 -41.00 -14.08
CA ALA A 275 -34.40 -40.78 -13.52
C ALA A 275 -33.34 -40.68 -14.61
N THR A 276 -32.53 -39.63 -14.54
CA THR A 276 -31.35 -39.45 -15.38
C THR A 276 -30.09 -39.67 -14.56
N PHE A 277 -29.31 -40.68 -14.93
CA PHE A 277 -27.98 -40.93 -14.38
C PHE A 277 -26.93 -40.26 -15.26
N SER A 278 -25.99 -39.54 -14.65
CA SER A 278 -24.85 -38.92 -15.33
C SER A 278 -23.56 -39.35 -14.67
N ASN A 279 -22.64 -39.98 -15.41
CA ASN A 279 -21.33 -40.32 -14.88
C ASN A 279 -20.46 -39.06 -14.75
N MET A 280 -20.20 -38.64 -13.50
CA MET A 280 -19.33 -37.51 -13.14
C MET A 280 -18.13 -37.98 -12.28
N LEU A 281 -17.74 -39.26 -12.35
CA LEU A 281 -16.64 -39.83 -11.58
C LEU A 281 -15.29 -39.14 -11.87
N ALA A 282 -15.09 -38.70 -13.11
CA ALA A 282 -13.88 -37.97 -13.51
C ALA A 282 -13.91 -36.48 -13.12
N ASN A 283 -15.04 -35.95 -12.64
CA ASN A 283 -15.15 -34.56 -12.20
C ASN A 283 -14.69 -34.45 -10.73
N PRO A 284 -13.59 -33.74 -10.41
CA PRO A 284 -13.07 -33.64 -9.04
C PRO A 284 -14.05 -33.02 -8.03
N GLY A 285 -14.98 -32.18 -8.49
CA GLY A 285 -15.98 -31.54 -7.64
C GLY A 285 -17.18 -32.43 -7.29
N VAL A 286 -17.36 -33.56 -8.01
CA VAL A 286 -18.49 -34.49 -7.79
C VAL A 286 -17.97 -35.88 -7.42
N GLY A 287 -17.07 -36.45 -8.22
CA GLY A 287 -16.42 -37.74 -7.95
C GLY A 287 -17.40 -38.91 -7.82
N GLY A 288 -18.50 -38.88 -8.57
CA GLY A 288 -19.62 -39.82 -8.44
C GLY A 288 -20.56 -39.85 -9.63
N ILE A 289 -21.58 -40.70 -9.57
CA ILE A 289 -22.69 -40.76 -10.51
C ILE A 289 -23.82 -39.90 -9.96
N VAL A 290 -24.25 -38.89 -10.72
CA VAL A 290 -25.37 -38.01 -10.34
C VAL A 290 -26.67 -38.60 -10.87
N LEU A 291 -27.62 -38.89 -9.99
CA LEU A 291 -28.99 -39.24 -10.33
C LEU A 291 -29.88 -38.01 -10.09
N ASN A 292 -30.60 -37.60 -11.14
CA ASN A 292 -31.68 -36.63 -11.07
C ASN A 292 -32.99 -37.37 -11.34
N GLY A 293 -33.88 -37.45 -10.35
CA GLY A 293 -35.14 -38.18 -10.44
C GLY A 293 -36.34 -37.26 -10.34
N ARG A 294 -37.23 -37.27 -11.33
CA ARG A 294 -38.48 -36.52 -11.32
C ARG A 294 -39.66 -37.45 -11.03
N ASP A 295 -40.48 -37.14 -10.03
CA ASP A 295 -41.69 -37.92 -9.75
C ASP A 295 -42.68 -37.75 -10.92
N VAL A 296 -43.06 -38.87 -11.54
CA VAL A 296 -44.02 -38.94 -12.65
C VAL A 296 -45.25 -39.77 -12.29
N THR A 297 -45.44 -40.09 -11.00
CA THR A 297 -46.55 -40.93 -10.50
C THR A 297 -47.90 -40.35 -10.89
N GLU A 298 -48.17 -39.08 -10.55
CA GLU A 298 -49.44 -38.42 -10.88
C GLU A 298 -49.69 -38.34 -12.40
N ARG A 299 -48.63 -38.04 -13.17
CA ARG A 299 -48.72 -37.98 -14.64
C ARG A 299 -49.12 -39.35 -15.19
N ARG A 300 -48.53 -40.42 -14.67
CA ARG A 300 -48.79 -41.77 -15.14
C ARG A 300 -50.18 -42.26 -14.78
N GLU A 301 -50.62 -42.00 -13.54
CA GLU A 301 -51.98 -42.30 -13.11
C GLU A 301 -53.03 -41.58 -13.98
N ALA A 302 -52.78 -40.30 -14.32
CA ALA A 302 -53.67 -39.56 -15.20
C ALA A 302 -53.70 -40.12 -16.64
N GLU A 303 -52.54 -40.52 -17.19
CA GLU A 303 -52.45 -41.15 -18.51
C GLU A 303 -53.16 -42.51 -18.55
N GLU A 304 -53.04 -43.33 -17.51
CA GLU A 304 -53.72 -44.62 -17.41
C GLU A 304 -55.23 -44.47 -17.29
N ILE A 305 -55.70 -43.56 -16.44
CA ILE A 305 -57.13 -43.25 -16.31
C ILE A 305 -57.71 -42.79 -17.66
N LEU A 306 -56.99 -41.92 -18.37
CA LEU A 306 -57.40 -41.45 -19.68
C LEU A 306 -57.44 -42.60 -20.69
N ARG A 307 -56.40 -43.43 -20.73
CA ARG A 307 -56.32 -44.59 -21.63
C ARG A 307 -57.44 -45.59 -21.37
N ASP A 308 -57.70 -45.95 -20.12
CA ASP A 308 -58.80 -46.86 -19.73
C ASP A 308 -60.16 -46.28 -20.15
N SER A 309 -60.33 -44.95 -20.01
CA SER A 309 -61.54 -44.28 -20.47
C SER A 309 -61.69 -44.36 -21.99
N GLU A 310 -60.63 -44.14 -22.76
CA GLU A 310 -60.64 -44.24 -24.21
C GLU A 310 -60.89 -45.68 -24.70
N GLU A 311 -60.26 -46.67 -24.06
CA GLU A 311 -60.45 -48.08 -24.40
C GLU A 311 -61.89 -48.52 -24.12
N ARG A 312 -62.49 -48.08 -23.00
CA ARG A 312 -63.92 -48.29 -22.70
C ARG A 312 -64.83 -47.62 -23.73
N TYR A 313 -64.56 -46.37 -24.11
CA TYR A 313 -65.33 -45.69 -25.16
C TYR A 313 -65.20 -46.40 -26.52
N LYS A 314 -64.00 -46.85 -26.91
CA LYS A 314 -63.76 -47.58 -28.16
C LYS A 314 -64.44 -48.95 -28.19
N ALA A 315 -64.51 -49.65 -27.05
CA ALA A 315 -65.21 -50.93 -26.95
C ALA A 315 -66.73 -50.76 -27.12
N LEU A 316 -67.34 -49.74 -26.48
CA LEU A 316 -68.77 -49.44 -26.61
C LEU A 316 -69.21 -49.07 -28.03
N TYR A 317 -68.31 -48.48 -28.83
CA TYR A 317 -68.61 -48.07 -30.20
C TYR A 317 -68.42 -49.17 -31.25
N LYS A 318 -67.72 -50.27 -30.91
CA LYS A 318 -67.48 -51.40 -31.83
C LYS A 318 -68.54 -52.51 -31.75
N ASP A 319 -69.33 -52.54 -30.67
CA ASP A 319 -70.39 -53.53 -30.43
C ASP A 319 -71.81 -53.06 -30.86
N ASN A 320 -71.89 -52.01 -31.70
CA ASN A 320 -73.13 -51.46 -32.26
C ASN A 320 -73.01 -51.29 -33.78
#